data_AF-A0A7Z9A4R5-F1
#
_entry.id   AF-A0A7Z9A4R5-F1
#
_cell.length_a   1.000
_cell.length_b   1.000
_cell.length_c   1.000
_cell.angle_alpha   90.00
_cell.angle_beta   90.00
_cell.angle_gamma   90.00
#
_symmetry.space_group_name_H-M   'P 1'
#
loop_
_entity.id
_entity.type
_entity.pdbx_description
1 polymer ?
#
loop_
_entity_poly.entity_id
_entity_poly.type
_entity_poly.pdbx_seq_one_letter_code
_entity_poly.pdbx_strand_id
1 'polypeptide(L)'
;MLQENEIYSEIVEACNIFSISNSTTQSGEEILKEITSRYTTGNPRVWWLSFKNIPQSYQFANNDGFRHIEDILIQNNVVPPETVYFIADIDDESEDNPVFKISLDKVPNVLEECRFFEYYICPFDLSWLICENDHDEILFIKNSK
;
A
#
# COMPACT_ATOMS: atom_id res chain seq x y z
N MET A 1 -13.10 -0.24 -16.52
CA MET A 1 -11.77 0.21 -17.00
C MET A 1 -11.15 1.04 -15.88
N LEU A 2 -9.87 0.85 -15.51
CA LEU A 2 -9.22 1.60 -14.41
C LEU A 2 -9.45 3.12 -14.49
N GLN A 3 -9.47 3.68 -15.71
CA GLN A 3 -9.69 5.10 -15.98
C GLN A 3 -11.10 5.62 -15.64
N GLU A 4 -12.06 4.73 -15.39
CA GLU A 4 -13.42 5.10 -14.95
C GLU A 4 -13.60 4.95 -13.44
N ASN A 5 -12.59 4.42 -12.73
CA ASN A 5 -12.63 4.28 -11.28
C ASN A 5 -12.27 5.61 -10.61
N GLU A 6 -13.12 6.05 -9.68
CA GLU A 6 -12.96 7.35 -9.01
C GLU A 6 -11.71 7.39 -8.12
N ILE A 7 -11.42 6.32 -7.38
CA ILE A 7 -10.22 6.22 -6.52
C ILE A 7 -8.96 6.27 -7.38
N TYR A 8 -8.91 5.52 -8.48
CA TYR A 8 -7.78 5.58 -9.41
C TYR A 8 -7.56 7.00 -9.94
N SER A 9 -8.64 7.70 -10.28
CA SER A 9 -8.59 9.08 -10.79
C SER A 9 -8.06 10.04 -9.72
N GLU A 10 -8.52 9.94 -8.48
CA GLU A 10 -8.03 10.72 -7.33
C GLU A 10 -6.54 10.50 -7.09
N ILE A 11 -6.06 9.25 -7.12
CA ILE A 11 -4.64 8.95 -6.95
C ILE A 11 -3.79 9.57 -8.07
N VAL A 12 -4.26 9.51 -9.31
CA VAL A 12 -3.57 10.13 -10.46
C VAL A 12 -3.53 11.66 -10.32
N GLU A 13 -4.62 12.28 -9.88
CA GLU A 13 -4.68 13.72 -9.60
C GLU A 13 -3.73 14.12 -8.47
N ALA A 14 -3.73 13.38 -7.35
CA ALA A 14 -2.81 13.59 -6.24
C ALA A 14 -1.34 13.43 -6.69
N CYS A 15 -1.05 12.42 -7.51
CA CYS A 15 0.26 12.23 -8.11
C CYS A 15 0.70 13.45 -8.94
N ASN A 16 -0.21 14.05 -9.71
CA ASN A 16 0.07 15.28 -10.47
C ASN A 16 0.33 16.48 -9.55
N ILE A 17 -0.47 16.66 -8.50
CA ILE A 17 -0.31 17.74 -7.51
C ILE A 17 1.10 17.70 -6.89
N PHE A 18 1.56 16.51 -6.51
CA PHE A 18 2.87 16.31 -5.88
C PHE A 18 4.01 16.04 -6.86
N SER A 19 3.79 16.22 -8.17
CA SER A 19 4.80 16.05 -9.23
C SER A 19 5.44 14.65 -9.26
N ILE A 20 4.67 13.61 -8.97
CA ILE A 20 5.08 12.20 -9.03
C ILE A 20 4.99 11.71 -10.49
N SER A 21 6.13 11.61 -11.17
CA SER A 21 6.21 11.16 -12.56
C SER A 21 6.14 9.63 -12.71
N ASN A 22 5.53 9.14 -13.79
CA ASN A 22 5.48 7.70 -14.14
C ASN A 22 4.96 6.81 -13.01
N SER A 23 3.90 7.26 -12.34
CA SER A 23 3.40 6.58 -11.14
C SER A 23 2.93 5.17 -11.44
N THR A 24 2.31 4.87 -12.60
CA THR A 24 1.80 3.52 -12.90
C THR A 24 2.79 2.60 -13.62
N THR A 25 2.79 1.31 -13.26
CA THR A 25 3.62 0.29 -13.92
C THR A 25 2.81 -0.50 -14.95
N GLN A 26 3.35 -0.74 -16.15
CA GLN A 26 2.75 -1.62 -17.17
C GLN A 26 2.71 -3.11 -16.75
N SER A 27 3.42 -3.51 -15.69
CA SER A 27 3.56 -4.89 -15.19
C SER A 27 2.88 -5.11 -13.83
N GLY A 28 1.79 -4.39 -13.53
CA GLY A 28 1.12 -4.43 -12.22
C GLY A 28 0.73 -5.84 -11.80
N GLU A 29 0.18 -6.65 -12.71
CA GLU A 29 -0.26 -8.04 -12.46
C GLU A 29 0.89 -8.93 -11.92
N GLU A 30 2.08 -8.87 -12.53
CA GLU A 30 3.22 -9.67 -12.09
C GLU A 30 3.68 -9.27 -10.69
N ILE A 31 3.67 -7.96 -10.40
CA ILE A 31 4.04 -7.41 -9.09
C ILE A 31 3.01 -7.83 -8.03
N LEU A 32 1.71 -7.69 -8.32
CA LEU A 32 0.63 -8.13 -7.42
C LEU A 32 0.73 -9.62 -7.13
N LYS A 33 0.96 -10.44 -8.15
CA LYS A 33 1.14 -11.88 -8.01
C LYS A 33 2.33 -12.22 -7.13
N GLU A 34 3.44 -11.49 -7.26
CA GLU A 34 4.60 -11.71 -6.41
C GLU A 34 4.34 -11.31 -4.95
N ILE A 35 3.68 -10.17 -4.72
CA ILE A 35 3.31 -9.69 -3.38
C ILE A 35 2.36 -10.69 -2.72
N THR A 36 1.23 -11.02 -3.37
CA THR A 36 0.24 -11.95 -2.82
C THR A 36 0.84 -13.33 -2.57
N SER A 37 1.60 -13.88 -3.52
CA SER A 37 2.32 -15.16 -3.33
C SER A 37 3.25 -15.14 -2.12
N ARG A 38 3.80 -13.97 -1.76
CA ARG A 38 4.69 -13.83 -0.61
C ARG A 38 3.95 -13.61 0.71
N TYR A 39 2.86 -12.83 0.71
CA TYR A 39 2.23 -12.35 1.94
C TYR A 39 0.90 -13.02 2.29
N THR A 40 0.13 -13.55 1.34
CA THR A 40 -1.25 -14.03 1.57
C THR A 40 -1.43 -15.53 1.34
N THR A 41 -2.42 -16.12 1.99
CA THR A 41 -2.85 -17.50 1.74
C THR A 41 -4.19 -17.52 1.02
N GLY A 42 -4.28 -18.31 -0.05
CA GLY A 42 -5.49 -18.40 -0.88
C GLY A 42 -5.70 -17.14 -1.73
N ASN A 43 -6.97 -16.81 -2.00
CA ASN A 43 -7.39 -15.62 -2.73
C ASN A 43 -8.39 -14.83 -1.87
N PRO A 44 -7.94 -14.09 -0.84
CA PRO A 44 -8.84 -13.34 0.03
C PRO A 44 -9.41 -12.12 -0.71
N ARG A 45 -10.60 -11.64 -0.30
CA ARG A 45 -11.17 -10.36 -0.77
C ARG A 45 -10.18 -9.21 -0.55
N VAL A 46 -9.64 -9.14 0.67
CA VAL A 46 -8.63 -8.16 1.07
C VAL A 46 -7.49 -8.90 1.77
N TRP A 47 -6.26 -8.50 1.49
CA TRP A 47 -5.08 -9.30 1.83
C TRP A 47 -4.89 -9.47 3.34
N TRP A 48 -5.31 -8.48 4.12
CA TRP A 48 -5.17 -8.49 5.57
C TRP A 48 -6.01 -9.55 6.28
N LEU A 49 -6.99 -10.17 5.60
CA LEU A 49 -7.76 -11.30 6.12
C LEU A 49 -6.99 -12.63 6.09
N SER A 50 -5.89 -12.75 5.34
CA SER A 50 -5.21 -14.04 5.18
C SER A 50 -3.68 -13.97 5.12
N PHE A 51 -3.08 -13.00 5.83
CA PHE A 51 -1.63 -12.91 5.93
C PHE A 51 -0.99 -14.20 6.45
N LYS A 52 0.10 -14.63 5.81
CA LYS A 52 0.89 -15.82 6.19
C LYS A 52 1.59 -15.64 7.54
N ASN A 53 2.01 -14.41 7.83
CA ASN A 53 2.67 -14.03 9.07
C ASN A 53 1.73 -13.11 9.86
N ILE A 54 1.78 -13.20 11.19
CA ILE A 54 0.99 -12.34 12.07
C ILE A 54 1.55 -10.90 11.98
N PRO A 55 0.73 -9.90 11.60
CA PRO A 55 1.18 -8.51 11.55
C PRO A 55 1.39 -7.93 12.94
N GLN A 56 2.29 -6.95 13.05
CA GLN A 56 2.31 -6.01 14.17
C GLN A 56 1.28 -4.91 13.89
N SER A 57 0.37 -4.67 14.83
CA SER A 57 -0.67 -3.64 14.72
C SER A 57 -0.27 -2.36 15.46
N TYR A 58 -0.56 -1.22 14.84
CA TYR A 58 -0.34 0.13 15.37
C TYR A 58 -1.63 0.93 15.28
N GLN A 59 -2.00 1.60 16.37
CA GLN A 59 -3.16 2.49 16.44
C GLN A 59 -2.70 3.91 16.76
N PHE A 60 -3.32 4.89 16.10
CA PHE A 60 -3.05 6.31 16.27
C PHE A 60 -4.34 7.04 16.64
N ALA A 61 -4.24 7.99 17.58
CA ALA A 61 -5.41 8.55 18.26
C ALA A 61 -6.32 9.41 17.35
N ASN A 62 -5.82 9.89 16.20
CA ASN A 62 -6.55 10.80 15.33
C ASN A 62 -6.94 10.16 13.97
N ASN A 63 -6.89 8.83 13.85
CA ASN A 63 -7.07 8.13 12.58
C ASN A 63 -6.14 8.65 11.47
N ASP A 64 -4.91 9.02 11.86
CA ASP A 64 -3.87 9.58 11.01
C ASP A 64 -2.71 8.58 10.81
N GLY A 65 -2.98 7.27 10.93
CA GLY A 65 -1.96 6.23 10.90
C GLY A 65 -1.12 6.23 9.62
N PHE A 66 -1.72 6.57 8.48
CA PHE A 66 -1.00 6.73 7.21
C PHE A 66 0.10 7.82 7.26
N ARG A 67 0.04 8.78 8.20
CA ARG A 67 1.11 9.78 8.39
C ARG A 67 2.35 9.22 9.09
N HIS A 68 2.22 8.04 9.71
CA HIS A 68 3.23 7.42 10.56
C HIS A 68 3.94 6.22 9.91
N ILE A 69 3.78 6.03 8.60
CA ILE A 69 4.40 4.91 7.87
C ILE A 69 5.93 4.86 8.10
N GLU A 70 6.63 6.00 7.99
CA GLU A 70 8.07 6.06 8.21
C GLU A 70 8.46 5.76 9.67
N ASP A 71 7.70 6.29 10.63
CA ASP A 71 7.90 6.03 12.06
C ASP A 71 7.80 4.53 12.37
N ILE A 72 6.81 3.85 11.79
CA ILE A 72 6.58 2.40 11.95
C ILE A 72 7.78 1.62 11.41
N LEU A 73 8.32 1.98 10.24
CA LEU A 73 9.51 1.35 9.69
C LEU A 73 10.71 1.49 10.63
N ILE A 74 10.96 2.70 11.12
CA ILE A 74 12.06 3.00 12.05
C ILE A 74 11.91 2.20 13.35
N GLN A 75 10.71 2.17 13.94
CA GLN A 75 10.40 1.40 15.15
C GLN A 75 10.65 -0.11 14.97
N ASN A 76 10.50 -0.63 13.75
CA ASN A 76 10.75 -2.04 13.41
C ASN A 76 12.17 -2.33 12.89
N ASN A 77 13.10 -1.40 13.10
CA ASN A 77 14.49 -1.50 12.66
C ASN A 77 14.59 -1.75 11.15
N VAL A 78 13.77 -1.05 10.37
CA VAL A 78 13.80 -1.04 8.91
C VAL A 78 14.27 0.35 8.48
N VAL A 79 15.26 0.37 7.58
CA VAL A 79 15.67 1.62 6.92
C VAL A 79 14.62 1.94 5.85
N PRO A 80 13.94 3.10 5.92
CA PRO A 80 12.94 3.47 4.93
C PRO A 80 13.57 3.55 3.52
N PRO A 81 13.03 2.86 2.50
CA PRO A 81 13.48 3.02 1.13
C PRO A 81 13.04 4.38 0.57
N GLU A 82 13.75 4.89 -0.43
CA GLU A 82 13.35 6.11 -1.14
C GLU A 82 12.04 5.91 -1.91
N THR A 83 11.88 4.75 -2.56
CA THR A 83 10.73 4.43 -3.41
C THR A 83 10.10 3.10 -2.99
N VAL A 84 8.78 3.05 -3.09
CA VAL A 84 7.96 1.87 -2.76
C VAL A 84 6.98 1.55 -3.88
N TYR A 85 6.48 0.32 -3.88
CA TYR A 85 5.21 0.02 -4.50
C TYR A 85 4.09 0.50 -3.58
N PHE A 86 3.13 1.21 -4.17
CA PHE A 86 1.87 1.62 -3.55
C PHE A 86 0.74 1.00 -4.36
N ILE A 87 -0.06 0.16 -3.72
CA ILE A 87 -1.16 -0.57 -4.34
C ILE A 87 -2.44 0.00 -3.74
N ALA A 88 -3.33 0.49 -4.60
CA ALA A 88 -4.66 0.87 -4.18
C ALA A 88 -5.62 -0.29 -4.44
N ASP A 89 -6.33 -0.71 -3.41
CA ASP A 89 -7.42 -1.68 -3.51
C ASP A 89 -8.67 -0.92 -3.96
N ILE A 90 -8.90 -0.89 -5.27
CA ILE A 90 -9.95 -0.04 -5.88
C ILE A 90 -11.20 -0.84 -6.28
N ASP A 91 -11.13 -2.17 -6.18
CA ASP A 91 -12.20 -3.11 -6.50
C ASP A 91 -11.92 -4.45 -5.79
N ASP A 92 -12.77 -4.77 -4.82
CA ASP A 92 -12.73 -5.98 -3.97
C ASP A 92 -12.67 -7.31 -4.73
N GLU A 93 -13.04 -7.31 -6.01
CA GLU A 93 -13.05 -8.49 -6.88
C GLU A 93 -11.97 -8.45 -7.98
N SER A 94 -11.14 -7.39 -8.03
CA SER A 94 -10.18 -7.18 -9.10
C SER A 94 -8.80 -7.75 -8.79
N GLU A 95 -8.34 -8.65 -9.66
CA GLU A 95 -6.93 -9.10 -9.69
C GLU A 95 -5.99 -8.06 -10.32
N ASP A 96 -6.53 -6.93 -10.82
CA ASP A 96 -5.83 -5.92 -11.62
C ASP A 96 -5.67 -4.58 -10.89
N ASN A 97 -5.58 -4.60 -9.55
CA ASN A 97 -5.39 -3.41 -8.75
C ASN A 97 -4.19 -2.56 -9.24
N PRO A 98 -4.33 -1.23 -9.33
CA PRO A 98 -3.28 -0.37 -9.83
C PRO A 98 -2.07 -0.39 -8.89
N VAL A 99 -0.89 -0.65 -9.48
CA VAL A 99 0.39 -0.58 -8.78
C VAL A 99 1.10 0.69 -9.19
N PHE A 100 1.38 1.52 -8.19
CA PHE A 100 2.11 2.76 -8.32
C PHE A 100 3.55 2.63 -7.80
N LYS A 101 4.50 3.32 -8.43
CA LYS A 101 5.85 3.55 -7.92
C LYS A 101 5.93 4.99 -7.43
N ILE A 102 6.11 5.16 -6.14
CA ILE A 102 6.04 6.47 -5.48
C ILE A 102 7.15 6.60 -4.44
N SER A 103 7.66 7.82 -4.29
CA SER A 103 8.56 8.13 -3.18
C SER A 103 7.83 7.95 -1.85
N LEU A 104 8.45 7.25 -0.90
CA LEU A 104 7.80 6.91 0.37
C LEU A 104 7.31 8.15 1.12
N ASP A 105 8.08 9.24 1.08
CA ASP A 105 7.75 10.53 1.71
C ASP A 105 6.51 11.21 1.11
N LYS A 106 6.06 10.78 -0.08
CA LYS A 106 4.87 11.32 -0.75
C LYS A 106 3.62 10.48 -0.53
N VAL A 107 3.74 9.24 -0.07
CA VAL A 107 2.59 8.36 0.16
C VAL A 107 1.54 9.00 1.07
N PRO A 108 1.90 9.60 2.23
CA PRO A 108 0.91 10.22 3.10
C PRO A 108 0.17 11.39 2.44
N ASN A 109 0.86 12.15 1.57
CA ASN A 109 0.25 13.26 0.85
C ASN A 109 -0.75 12.77 -0.20
N VAL A 110 -0.44 11.66 -0.89
CA VAL A 110 -1.37 11.05 -1.84
C VAL A 110 -2.61 10.53 -1.13
N LEU A 111 -2.44 9.83 0.00
CA LEU A 111 -3.55 9.31 0.79
C LEU A 111 -4.45 10.42 1.33
N GLU A 112 -3.87 11.55 1.78
CA GLU A 112 -4.63 12.71 2.28
C GLU A 112 -5.53 13.37 1.21
N GLU A 113 -5.10 13.39 -0.05
CA GLU A 113 -5.85 14.00 -1.15
C GLU A 113 -6.95 13.10 -1.73
N CYS A 114 -7.06 11.85 -1.25
CA CYS A 114 -8.02 10.89 -1.73
C CYS A 114 -9.10 10.62 -0.67
N ARG A 115 -10.25 10.08 -1.09
CA ARG A 115 -11.18 9.44 -0.16
C ARG A 115 -10.52 8.21 0.51
N PHE A 116 -11.09 7.69 1.58
CA PHE A 116 -10.60 6.46 2.20
C PHE A 116 -10.78 5.25 1.26
N PHE A 117 -9.74 4.43 1.13
CA PHE A 117 -9.71 3.13 0.45
C PHE A 117 -8.64 2.24 1.09
N GLU A 118 -8.74 0.92 0.91
CA GLU A 118 -7.74 -0.02 1.40
C GLU A 118 -6.48 0.07 0.52
N TYR A 119 -5.29 0.10 1.14
CA TYR A 119 -4.04 0.26 0.41
C TYR A 119 -2.94 -0.63 0.98
N TYR A 120 -1.95 -0.91 0.13
CA TYR A 120 -0.76 -1.66 0.52
C TYR A 120 0.50 -0.96 0.05
N ILE A 121 1.54 -1.02 0.88
CA ILE A 121 2.84 -0.41 0.61
C ILE A 121 3.93 -1.44 0.87
N CYS A 122 4.85 -1.61 -0.07
CA CYS A 122 6.00 -2.48 0.12
C CYS A 122 7.23 -1.99 -0.67
N PRO A 123 8.45 -2.32 -0.24
CA PRO A 123 9.67 -2.04 -0.99
C PRO A 123 9.77 -3.00 -2.19
N PHE A 124 10.60 -2.67 -3.17
CA PHE A 124 10.76 -3.51 -4.37
C PHE A 124 11.34 -4.90 -4.09
N ASP A 125 12.07 -5.07 -2.98
CA ASP A 125 12.60 -6.36 -2.55
C ASP A 125 11.60 -7.19 -1.74
N LEU A 126 10.38 -6.66 -1.50
CA LEU A 126 9.29 -7.31 -0.77
C LEU A 126 9.74 -7.80 0.62
N SER A 127 10.62 -7.04 1.27
CA SER A 127 11.12 -7.33 2.61
C SER A 127 10.11 -7.00 3.72
N TRP A 128 9.16 -6.09 3.46
CA TRP A 128 8.05 -5.76 4.36
C TRP A 128 6.79 -5.32 3.61
N LEU A 129 5.63 -5.38 4.28
CA LEU A 129 4.35 -4.89 3.79
C LEU A 129 3.69 -4.04 4.88
N ILE A 130 3.12 -2.91 4.50
CA ILE A 130 2.27 -2.06 5.35
C ILE A 130 0.89 -1.93 4.69
N CYS A 131 -0.17 -1.99 5.48
CA CYS A 131 -1.52 -1.64 5.05
C CYS A 131 -2.32 -1.05 6.21
N GLU A 132 -3.49 -0.50 5.92
CA GLU A 132 -4.49 -0.06 6.90
C GLU A 132 -5.74 -0.94 6.78
N ASN A 133 -6.31 -1.37 7.91
CA ASN A 133 -7.52 -2.20 7.93
C ASN A 133 -8.80 -1.37 8.21
N ASP A 134 -9.94 -2.05 8.26
CA ASP A 134 -11.26 -1.44 8.52
C ASP A 134 -11.49 -1.00 9.98
N HIS A 135 -10.47 -1.10 10.83
CA HIS A 135 -10.45 -0.69 12.23
C HIS A 135 -9.47 0.48 12.50
N ASP A 136 -9.05 1.19 11.45
CA ASP A 136 -8.05 2.28 11.52
C ASP A 136 -6.69 1.82 12.09
N GLU A 137 -6.37 0.52 11.98
CA GLU A 137 -5.09 -0.03 12.40
C GLU A 137 -4.10 -0.10 11.24
N ILE A 138 -2.89 0.40 11.47
CA ILE A 138 -1.77 0.18 10.54
C ILE A 138 -1.12 -1.16 10.87
N LEU A 139 -1.17 -2.07 9.91
CA LEU A 139 -0.59 -3.40 9.99
C LEU A 139 0.77 -3.40 9.32
N PHE A 140 1.80 -3.83 10.05
CA PHE A 140 3.16 -4.01 9.53
C PHE A 140 3.53 -5.49 9.54
N ILE A 141 4.03 -5.99 8.41
CA ILE A 141 4.52 -7.35 8.26
C ILE A 141 5.96 -7.30 7.78
N LYS A 142 6.86 -7.90 8.55
CA LYS A 142 8.24 -8.15 8.12
C LYS A 142 8.36 -9.57 7.61
N ASN A 143 8.93 -9.74 6.42
CA ASN A 143 9.35 -11.06 5.99
C ASN A 143 10.68 -11.40 6.66
N SER A 144 10.70 -12.54 7.36
CA SER A 144 11.95 -13.18 7.73
C SER A 144 12.68 -13.56 6.44
N LYS A 145 13.94 -13.12 6.29
CA LYS A 145 14.83 -13.61 5.24
C LYS A 145 15.00 -15.12 5.32
#